data_AF-A0A4Z0PY30-F1
#
_entry.id   AF-A0A4Z0PY30-F1
#
_cell.length_a   1.000
_cell.length_b   1.000
_cell.length_c   1.000
_cell.angle_alpha   90.00
_cell.angle_beta   90.00
_cell.angle_gamma   90.00
#
_symmetry.space_group_name_H-M   'P 1'
#
loop_
_entity.id
_entity.type
_entity.pdbx_description
1 polymer ?
#
loop_
_entity_poly.entity_id
_entity_poly.type
_entity_poly.pdbx_seq_one_letter_code
_entity_poly.pdbx_strand_id
1 'polypeptide(L)'
;MRPALERLRRLEHHLLGRPTAAEAAQWQVQLLTDPELAADADAQRQLYHALREAGRRQLRQELELIHSRFEQTTRRRGWLQAATDHLRRALSGRKPGSGR
;
A
#
# COMPACT_ATOMS: atom_id res chain seq x y z
N MET A 1 18.34 16.64 -26.76
CA MET A 1 17.28 16.10 -25.88
C MET A 1 15.96 16.78 -26.22
N ARG A 2 14.80 16.12 -26.03
CA ARG A 2 13.49 16.74 -26.32
C ARG A 2 13.16 17.81 -25.25
N PRO A 3 12.88 19.08 -25.63
CA PRO A 3 12.67 20.18 -24.68
C PRO A 3 11.59 19.90 -23.62
N ALA A 4 10.53 19.18 -24.01
CA ALA A 4 9.44 18.81 -23.11
C ALA A 4 9.90 17.93 -21.93
N LEU A 5 10.85 17.02 -22.15
CA LEU A 5 11.35 16.13 -21.09
C LEU A 5 12.22 16.89 -20.07
N GLU A 6 12.97 17.88 -20.52
CA GLU A 6 13.74 18.73 -19.61
C GLU A 6 12.85 19.62 -18.75
N ARG A 7 11.75 20.13 -19.32
CA ARG A 7 10.74 20.88 -18.58
C ARG A 7 10.09 20.01 -17.51
N LEU A 8 9.70 18.79 -17.87
CA LEU A 8 9.15 17.82 -16.92
C LEU A 8 10.14 17.51 -15.79
N ARG A 9 11.40 17.23 -16.13
CA ARG A 9 12.45 16.92 -15.14
C ARG A 9 12.67 18.07 -14.15
N ARG A 10 12.63 19.32 -14.61
CA ARG A 10 12.74 20.50 -13.74
C ARG A 10 11.55 20.62 -12.81
N LEU A 11 10.33 20.46 -13.33
CA LEU A 11 9.12 20.40 -12.53
C LEU A 11 9.22 19.34 -11.43
N GLU A 12 9.60 18.12 -11.79
CA GLU A 12 9.76 17.00 -10.86
C GLU A 12 10.80 17.28 -9.78
N HIS A 13 11.94 17.89 -10.16
CA HIS A 13 12.98 18.25 -9.20
C HIS A 13 12.44 19.20 -8.12
N HIS A 14 11.62 20.19 -8.48
CA HIS A 14 11.05 21.13 -7.52
C HIS A 14 9.83 20.58 -6.77
N LEU A 15 9.04 19.70 -7.38
CA LEU A 15 7.82 19.16 -6.78
C LEU A 15 8.05 17.94 -5.87
N LEU A 16 8.98 17.05 -6.26
CA LEU A 16 9.21 15.77 -5.59
C LEU A 16 10.62 15.66 -5.00
N GLY A 17 11.55 16.48 -5.48
CA GLY A 17 12.92 16.51 -4.99
C GLY A 17 13.09 17.30 -3.70
N ARG A 18 14.35 17.64 -3.40
CA ARG A 18 14.73 18.48 -2.27
C ARG A 18 15.56 19.65 -2.82
N PRO A 19 14.92 20.67 -3.42
CA PRO A 19 15.65 21.83 -3.89
C PRO A 19 16.30 22.55 -2.71
N THR A 20 17.46 23.16 -2.96
CA THR A 20 18.08 24.09 -2.03
C THR A 20 17.19 25.31 -1.81
N ALA A 21 17.42 26.07 -0.74
CA ALA A 21 16.66 27.28 -0.46
C ALA A 21 16.74 28.32 -1.60
N ALA A 22 17.91 28.45 -2.22
CA ALA A 22 18.12 29.34 -3.36
C ALA A 22 17.33 28.90 -4.59
N GLU A 23 17.35 27.61 -4.90
CA GLU A 23 16.57 27.02 -6.00
C GLU A 23 15.07 27.14 -5.76
N ALA A 24 14.61 26.94 -4.52
CA ALA A 24 13.20 27.12 -4.16
C ALA A 24 12.74 28.57 -4.32
N ALA A 25 13.57 29.54 -3.94
CA ALA A 25 13.27 30.96 -4.13
C ALA A 25 13.20 31.33 -5.62
N GLN A 26 14.15 30.87 -6.43
CA GLN A 26 14.14 31.09 -7.88
C GLN A 26 12.92 30.45 -8.55
N TRP A 27 12.57 29.23 -8.13
CA TRP A 27 11.37 28.55 -8.58
C TRP A 27 10.10 29.34 -8.26
N GLN A 28 9.99 29.89 -7.05
CA GLN A 28 8.86 30.73 -6.66
C GLN A 28 8.72 31.95 -7.56
N VAL A 29 9.83 32.61 -7.90
CA VAL A 29 9.83 33.73 -8.86
C VAL A 29 9.33 33.26 -10.23
N GLN A 30 9.82 32.12 -10.73
CA GLN A 30 9.40 31.57 -12.02
C GLN A 30 7.89 31.31 -12.06
N LEU A 31 7.34 30.69 -11.02
CA LEU A 31 5.89 30.46 -10.91
C LEU A 31 5.06 31.74 -10.91
N LEU A 32 5.60 32.84 -10.37
CA LEU A 32 4.91 34.14 -10.37
C LEU A 32 4.98 34.85 -11.73
N THR A 33 6.06 34.62 -12.48
CA THR A 33 6.31 35.28 -13.78
C THR A 33 5.82 34.49 -14.98
N ASP A 34 5.63 33.17 -14.83
CA ASP A 34 5.22 32.26 -15.90
C ASP A 34 3.90 31.55 -15.49
N PRO A 35 2.74 32.02 -15.97
CA PRO A 35 1.45 31.46 -15.60
C PRO A 35 1.20 30.07 -16.22
N GLU A 36 1.85 29.74 -17.34
CA GLU A 36 1.74 28.41 -17.95
C GLU A 36 2.48 27.38 -17.10
N LEU A 37 3.68 27.73 -16.64
CA LEU A 37 4.45 26.91 -15.70
C LEU A 37 3.71 26.72 -14.37
N ALA A 38 3.04 27.76 -13.87
CA ALA A 38 2.22 27.66 -12.67
C ALA A 38 1.05 26.69 -12.82
N ALA A 39 0.32 26.77 -13.93
CA ALA A 39 -0.76 25.85 -14.23
C ALA A 39 -0.27 24.39 -14.35
N ASP A 40 0.85 24.18 -15.02
CA ASP A 40 1.48 22.84 -15.14
C ASP A 40 1.91 22.29 -13.77
N ALA A 41 2.52 23.14 -12.93
CA ALA A 41 2.96 22.75 -11.59
C ALA A 41 1.78 22.34 -10.70
N ASP A 42 0.69 23.11 -10.75
CA ASP A 42 -0.51 22.80 -9.97
C ASP A 42 -1.23 21.55 -10.48
N ALA A 43 -1.33 21.37 -11.80
CA ALA A 43 -1.85 20.14 -12.39
C ALA A 43 -1.04 18.92 -11.95
N GLN A 44 0.30 19.01 -11.96
CA GLN A 44 1.16 17.91 -11.52
C GLN A 44 1.04 17.62 -10.02
N ARG A 45 0.94 18.66 -9.18
CA ARG A 45 0.67 18.48 -7.74
C ARG A 45 -0.63 17.72 -7.49
N GLN A 46 -1.69 18.10 -8.19
CA GLN A 46 -2.99 17.44 -8.08
C GLN A 46 -2.91 15.97 -8.54
N LEU A 47 -2.22 15.71 -9.66
CA LEU A 47 -2.02 14.36 -10.18
C LEU A 47 -1.26 13.48 -9.17
N TYR A 48 -0.14 13.95 -8.63
CA TYR A 48 0.63 13.20 -7.65
C TYR A 48 -0.14 12.95 -6.36
N HIS A 49 -0.92 13.94 -5.90
CA HIS A 49 -1.79 13.76 -4.75
C HIS A 49 -2.84 12.67 -5.00
N ALA A 50 -3.52 12.72 -6.14
CA ALA A 50 -4.53 11.73 -6.51
C ALA A 50 -3.92 10.33 -6.64
N LEU A 51 -2.76 10.21 -7.28
CA LEU A 51 -2.03 8.94 -7.42
C LEU A 51 -1.63 8.37 -6.06
N ARG A 52 -1.11 9.21 -5.16
CA ARG A 52 -0.73 8.80 -3.80
C ARG A 52 -1.94 8.28 -3.03
N GLU A 53 -3.07 8.97 -3.08
CA GLU A 53 -4.28 8.54 -2.36
C GLU A 53 -4.92 7.29 -2.98
N ALA A 54 -4.87 7.14 -4.31
CA ALA A 54 -5.28 5.90 -4.97
C ALA A 54 -4.38 4.73 -4.55
N GLY A 55 -3.06 4.90 -4.59
CA GLY A 55 -2.09 3.88 -4.16
C GLY A 55 -2.27 3.49 -2.70
N ARG A 56 -2.50 4.44 -1.80
CA ARG A 56 -2.79 4.14 -0.38
C ARG A 56 -4.05 3.31 -0.21
N ARG A 57 -5.12 3.62 -0.95
CA ARG A 57 -6.36 2.83 -0.91
C ARG A 57 -6.14 1.42 -1.42
N GLN A 58 -5.42 1.27 -2.53
CA GLN A 58 -5.07 -0.04 -3.07
C GLN A 58 -4.24 -0.87 -2.07
N LEU A 59 -3.19 -0.28 -1.49
CA LEU A 59 -2.36 -0.98 -0.50
C LEU A 59 -3.14 -1.43 0.73
N ARG A 60 -4.09 -0.61 1.22
CA ARG A 60 -4.98 -1.04 2.33
C ARG A 60 -5.82 -2.25 1.95
N GLN A 61 -6.43 -2.23 0.76
CA GLN A 61 -7.24 -3.35 0.28
C GLN A 61 -6.41 -4.63 0.13
N GLU A 62 -5.20 -4.51 -0.42
CA GLU A 62 -4.28 -5.64 -0.56
C GLU A 62 -3.87 -6.21 0.80
N LEU A 63 -3.57 -5.35 1.78
CA LEU A 63 -3.25 -5.78 3.14
C LEU A 63 -4.44 -6.46 3.84
N GLU A 64 -5.66 -5.95 3.69
CA GLU A 64 -6.88 -6.57 4.22
C GLU A 64 -7.13 -7.95 3.60
N LEU A 65 -6.91 -8.09 2.28
CA LEU A 65 -7.02 -9.37 1.59
C LEU A 65 -5.96 -10.37 2.07
N ILE A 66 -4.72 -9.93 2.26
CA ILE A 66 -3.65 -10.76 2.80
C ILE A 66 -4.01 -11.21 4.22
N HIS A 67 -4.42 -10.27 5.07
CA HIS A 67 -4.78 -10.53 6.46
C HIS A 67 -5.93 -11.54 6.58
N SER A 68 -7.03 -11.33 5.85
CA SER A 68 -8.17 -12.23 5.86
C SER A 68 -7.82 -13.65 5.40
N ARG A 69 -6.97 -13.81 4.36
CA ARG A 69 -6.47 -15.12 3.92
C ARG A 69 -5.64 -15.82 5.01
N PHE A 70 -4.77 -15.08 5.69
CA PHE A 70 -3.98 -15.61 6.80
C PHE A 70 -4.86 -16.05 7.98
N GLU A 71 -5.85 -15.24 8.37
CA GLU A 71 -6.77 -15.59 9.44
C GLU A 71 -7.59 -16.84 9.10
N GLN A 72 -8.16 -16.90 7.89
CA GLN A 72 -8.94 -18.05 7.44
C GLN A 72 -8.11 -19.34 7.42
N THR A 73 -6.86 -19.26 6.97
CA THR A 73 -5.94 -20.40 6.94
C THR A 73 -5.62 -20.88 8.36
N THR A 74 -5.36 -19.94 9.27
CA THR A 74 -5.08 -20.25 10.68
C THR A 74 -6.29 -20.87 11.38
N ARG A 75 -7.49 -20.30 11.18
CA ARG A 75 -8.74 -20.85 11.74
C ARG A 75 -9.04 -22.26 11.21
N ARG A 76 -8.83 -22.51 9.92
CA ARG A 76 -8.99 -23.85 9.32
C ARG A 76 -8.04 -24.87 9.94
N ARG A 77 -6.76 -24.51 10.17
CA ARG A 77 -5.80 -25.41 10.84
C ARG A 77 -6.21 -25.71 12.29
N GLY A 78 -6.62 -24.69 13.04
CA GLY A 78 -7.08 -24.89 14.42
C GLY A 78 -8.31 -25.80 14.51
N TRP A 79 -9.27 -25.62 13.61
CA TRP A 79 -10.44 -26.51 13.53
C TRP A 79 -10.06 -27.95 13.18
N LEU A 80 -9.18 -28.16 12.20
CA LEU A 80 -8.72 -29.50 11.82
C LEU A 80 -7.99 -30.19 12.98
N GLN A 81 -7.14 -29.47 13.71
CA GLN A 81 -6.45 -29.99 14.89
C GLN A 81 -7.45 -30.38 15.99
N ALA A 82 -8.42 -29.51 16.29
CA ALA A 82 -9.46 -29.80 17.28
C ALA A 82 -10.32 -31.01 16.89
N ALA A 83 -10.67 -31.15 15.61
CA ALA A 83 -11.42 -32.29 15.09
C ALA A 83 -10.61 -33.59 15.20
N THR A 84 -9.32 -33.57 14.84
CA THR A 84 -8.45 -34.74 15.01
C THR A 84 -8.23 -35.12 16.47
N ASP A 85 -8.12 -34.15 17.37
CA ASP A 85 -7.97 -34.41 18.81
C ASP A 85 -9.26 -34.98 19.42
N HIS A 86 -10.42 -34.53 18.96
CA HIS A 86 -11.71 -35.08 19.36
C HIS A 86 -11.88 -36.53 18.86
N LEU A 87 -11.57 -36.80 17.58
CA LEU A 87 -11.61 -38.15 17.03
C LEU A 87 -10.62 -39.09 17.75
N ARG A 88 -9.40 -38.63 18.00
CA ARG A 88 -8.41 -39.39 18.77
C ARG A 88 -8.91 -39.70 20.16
N ARG A 89 -9.52 -38.74 20.88
CA ARG A 89 -10.12 -38.98 22.20
C ARG A 89 -11.30 -39.95 22.15
N ALA A 90 -12.18 -39.84 21.17
CA ALA A 90 -13.31 -40.76 21.00
C ALA A 90 -12.86 -42.21 20.71
N LEU A 91 -11.80 -42.37 19.92
CA LEU A 91 -11.21 -43.68 19.60
C LEU A 91 -10.38 -44.25 20.76
N SER A 92 -9.70 -43.40 21.53
CA SER A 92 -8.89 -43.80 22.69
C SER A 92 -9.72 -44.06 23.95
N GLY A 93 -10.90 -43.43 24.06
CA GLY A 93 -11.85 -43.60 25.17
C GLY A 93 -12.72 -44.86 25.07
N ARG A 94 -12.67 -45.57 23.95
CA ARG A 94 -13.37 -46.85 23.76
C ARG A 94 -12.46 -48.02 24.16
N LYS A 95 -12.04 -48.06 25.43
CA LYS A 95 -11.65 -49.34 26.06
C LYS A 95 -12.92 -49.93 26.69
N PRO A 96 -13.54 -50.96 26.11
CA PRO A 96 -14.60 -51.69 26.78
C PRO A 96 -13.97 -52.46 27.95
N GLY A 97 -14.09 -51.90 29.15
CA GLY A 97 -14.05 -52.70 30.36
C GLY A 97 -15.42 -53.32 30.56
N SER A 98 -15.56 -54.62 30.32
CA SER A 98 -16.43 -55.53 31.09
C SER A 98 -16.32 -56.93 30.50
N GLY A 99 -15.95 -57.90 31.35
CA GLY A 99 -16.14 -59.30 30.99
C GLY A 99 -15.27 -60.29 31.76
N ARG A 100 -15.32 -60.23 33.10
CA ARG A 100 -15.10 -61.31 34.08
C ARG A 100 -13.82 -62.14 34.03
#